data_AF-A0A8J2Z6E2-F1
#
_entry.id   AF-A0A8J2Z6E2-F1
#
_cell.length_a   1.000
_cell.length_b   1.000
_cell.length_c   1.000
_cell.angle_alpha   90.00
_cell.angle_beta   90.00
_cell.angle_gamma   90.00
#
_symmetry.space_group_name_H-M   'P 1'
#
loop_
_entity.id
_entity.type
_entity.pdbx_description
1 polymer ?
#
loop_
_entity_poly.entity_id
_entity_poly.type
_entity_poly.pdbx_seq_one_letter_code
_entity_poly.pdbx_strand_id
1 'polypeptide(L)'
;MKLKTIMIALSSAPVLLFANIEGQPQNTHNVPSGFFMSAAGGAAQTQSYYEDSWMTIWGNTSQSITFPTQNKGAASVSMGYQWGFGQSNTWKNIYTGVSLNYYYFGKAIDPNASNYSNGQVVKTEYTQLNGGTVEGFVGMYLSSPLSAELGLGGGAAADGQGALGIFKFKLAYDITPGFSVFAQYISAGFTTFGFVPFGFANAVVNSGISVDSEQVGIRYVF
;
A
#
# COMPACT_ATOMS: atom_id res chain seq x y z
N MET A 1 31.77 -4.64 -30.54
CA MET A 1 30.39 -4.67 -30.01
C MET A 1 29.87 -3.23 -29.98
N LYS A 2 28.79 -2.93 -30.71
CA LYS A 2 28.12 -1.62 -30.66
C LYS A 2 26.76 -1.83 -29.97
N LEU A 3 26.64 -1.44 -28.70
CA LEU A 3 25.32 -1.33 -28.08
C LEU A 3 24.74 0.03 -28.44
N LYS A 4 23.58 0.00 -29.09
CA LYS A 4 22.78 1.17 -29.45
C LYS A 4 22.11 1.71 -28.19
N THR A 5 22.29 3.00 -27.95
CA THR A 5 21.54 3.84 -27.01
C THR A 5 20.04 3.73 -27.30
N ILE A 6 19.24 3.39 -26.28
CA ILE A 6 17.79 3.56 -26.30
C ILE A 6 17.51 4.90 -25.62
N MET A 7 16.90 5.82 -26.37
CA MET A 7 16.55 7.16 -25.93
C MET A 7 15.01 7.22 -25.85
N ILE A 8 14.46 7.29 -24.64
CA ILE A 8 13.03 7.55 -24.43
C ILE A 8 12.88 9.06 -24.30
N ALA A 9 12.25 9.68 -25.29
CA ALA A 9 11.91 11.10 -25.28
C ALA A 9 10.60 11.31 -24.52
N LEU A 10 10.68 11.90 -23.33
CA LEU A 10 9.54 12.55 -22.68
C LEU A 10 9.65 14.05 -22.99
N SER A 11 8.78 14.50 -23.90
CA SER A 11 8.65 15.91 -24.28
C SER A 11 8.04 16.73 -23.14
N SER A 12 8.60 17.94 -22.97
CA SER A 12 8.19 19.09 -22.14
C SER A 12 8.60 19.15 -20.64
N ALA A 13 9.91 19.36 -20.44
CA ALA A 13 10.61 20.27 -19.48
C ALA A 13 10.55 20.05 -17.93
N PRO A 14 11.58 20.47 -17.16
CA PRO A 14 12.93 20.92 -17.52
C PRO A 14 14.03 19.88 -17.20
N VAL A 15 15.15 20.05 -17.90
CA VAL A 15 16.38 19.27 -17.84
C VAL A 15 16.97 19.28 -16.41
N LEU A 16 16.91 18.16 -15.72
CA LEU A 16 17.85 17.87 -14.62
C LEU A 16 19.19 17.54 -15.27
N LEU A 17 20.14 18.48 -15.20
CA LEU A 17 21.53 18.25 -15.56
C LEU A 17 22.07 17.10 -14.68
N PHE A 18 22.33 15.94 -15.29
CA PHE A 18 23.16 14.92 -14.66
C PHE A 18 24.61 15.41 -14.70
N ALA A 19 25.11 15.88 -13.57
CA ALA A 19 26.54 16.07 -13.39
C ALA A 19 27.21 14.70 -13.44
N ASN A 20 28.13 14.52 -14.38
CA ASN A 20 29.00 13.36 -14.49
C ASN A 20 29.95 13.35 -13.30
N ILE A 21 29.65 12.56 -12.25
CA ILE A 21 30.59 12.29 -11.16
C ILE A 21 31.29 10.97 -11.52
N GLU A 22 32.27 11.06 -12.43
CA GLU A 22 33.32 10.06 -12.54
C GLU A 22 34.30 10.30 -11.38
N GLY A 23 34.24 9.46 -10.36
CA GLY A 23 35.23 9.50 -9.28
C GLY A 23 34.87 8.67 -8.04
N GLN A 24 35.64 7.60 -7.84
CA GLN A 24 35.78 6.76 -6.64
C GLN A 24 34.82 5.56 -6.49
N PRO A 25 35.30 4.32 -6.74
CA PRO A 25 34.60 3.09 -6.40
C PRO A 25 34.91 2.70 -4.95
N GLN A 26 34.43 3.46 -3.96
CA GLN A 26 34.45 3.03 -2.55
C GLN A 26 33.29 3.64 -1.77
N ASN A 27 32.13 3.00 -1.84
CA ASN A 27 31.17 3.01 -0.73
C ASN A 27 30.54 1.62 -0.68
N THR A 28 31.00 0.82 0.29
CA THR A 28 30.32 -0.40 0.67
C THR A 28 28.97 -0.01 1.26
N HIS A 29 27.94 0.09 0.42
CA HIS A 29 26.55 0.23 0.88
C HIS A 29 26.12 -1.08 1.53
N ASN A 30 26.52 -1.29 2.79
CA ASN A 30 25.90 -2.32 3.62
C ASN A 30 24.41 -1.98 3.71
N VAL A 31 23.55 -2.98 3.57
CA VAL A 31 22.12 -2.78 3.80
C VAL A 31 21.96 -2.30 5.24
N PRO A 32 21.48 -1.07 5.47
CA PRO A 32 21.43 -0.52 6.82
C PRO A 32 20.45 -1.36 7.64
N SER A 33 20.94 -1.99 8.72
CA SER A 33 20.08 -2.53 9.75
C SER A 33 19.85 -1.43 10.77
N GLY A 34 18.61 -1.24 11.19
CA GLY A 34 18.31 -0.11 12.05
C GLY A 34 16.83 0.14 12.24
N PHE A 35 16.54 1.05 13.16
CA PHE A 35 15.23 1.64 13.25
C PHE A 35 14.97 2.46 11.99
N PHE A 36 13.74 2.48 11.53
CA PHE A 36 13.37 3.35 10.43
C PHE A 36 12.08 4.11 10.72
N MET A 37 11.97 5.24 10.05
CA MET A 37 10.74 6.01 9.95
C MET A 37 10.45 6.28 8.49
N SER A 38 9.18 6.25 8.11
CA SER A 38 8.76 6.70 6.79
C SER A 38 7.43 7.43 6.83
N ALA A 39 7.25 8.33 5.87
CA ALA A 39 6.00 9.00 5.60
C ALA A 39 5.75 9.01 4.09
N ALA A 40 4.49 8.83 3.70
CA ALA A 40 4.08 8.86 2.31
C ALA A 40 2.71 9.51 2.15
N GLY A 41 2.50 10.11 0.99
CA GLY A 41 1.23 10.73 0.59
C GLY A 41 0.91 10.38 -0.87
N GLY A 42 -0.37 10.40 -1.20
CA GLY A 42 -0.82 10.11 -2.55
C GLY A 42 -2.33 10.03 -2.66
N ALA A 43 -2.80 9.11 -3.49
CA ALA A 43 -4.21 8.90 -3.76
C ALA A 43 -4.65 7.50 -3.36
N ALA A 44 -5.93 7.36 -3.04
CA ALA A 44 -6.60 6.10 -2.82
C ALA A 44 -7.89 6.06 -3.64
N GLN A 45 -8.13 4.93 -4.28
CA GLN A 45 -9.37 4.55 -4.91
C GLN A 45 -10.08 3.55 -3.98
N THR A 46 -11.29 3.86 -3.56
CA THR A 46 -12.06 3.04 -2.61
C THR A 46 -13.30 2.48 -3.28
N GLN A 47 -13.57 1.19 -3.11
CA GLN A 47 -14.79 0.53 -3.59
C GLN A 47 -15.51 -0.14 -2.42
N SER A 48 -16.77 0.24 -2.22
CA SER A 48 -17.63 -0.38 -1.21
C SER A 48 -18.56 -1.37 -1.87
N TYR A 49 -18.84 -2.47 -1.18
CA TYR A 49 -19.84 -3.46 -1.60
C TYR A 49 -20.73 -3.87 -0.42
N TYR A 50 -21.95 -4.26 -0.77
CA TYR A 50 -22.93 -4.83 0.14
C TYR A 50 -23.52 -6.07 -0.52
N GLU A 51 -23.50 -7.20 0.18
CA GLU A 51 -24.12 -8.45 -0.24
C GLU A 51 -25.08 -8.93 0.85
N ASP A 52 -26.37 -9.00 0.50
CA ASP A 52 -27.39 -9.55 1.38
C ASP A 52 -27.88 -10.87 0.79
N SER A 53 -27.49 -11.98 1.43
CA SER A 53 -27.93 -13.32 1.06
C SER A 53 -28.76 -13.92 2.20
N TRP A 54 -30.09 -13.86 2.07
CA TRP A 54 -31.00 -14.58 2.97
C TRP A 54 -31.54 -15.82 2.26
N MET A 55 -31.27 -17.00 2.81
CA MET A 55 -32.02 -18.20 2.45
C MET A 55 -33.43 -18.06 3.03
N THR A 56 -34.42 -17.75 2.19
CA THR A 56 -35.83 -17.94 2.56
C THR A 56 -36.32 -19.30 2.07
N ILE A 57 -37.24 -19.92 2.83
CA ILE A 57 -37.80 -21.27 2.58
C ILE A 57 -38.46 -21.39 1.18
N TRP A 58 -38.68 -20.28 0.47
CA TRP A 58 -39.39 -20.20 -0.82
C TRP A 58 -38.61 -19.53 -1.96
N GLY A 59 -37.29 -19.33 -1.82
CA GLY A 59 -36.45 -18.78 -2.90
C GLY A 59 -35.20 -18.07 -2.38
N ASN A 60 -34.20 -17.91 -3.25
CA ASN A 60 -33.01 -17.13 -2.94
C ASN A 60 -33.22 -15.70 -3.43
N THR A 61 -33.30 -14.73 -2.52
CA THR A 61 -33.19 -13.31 -2.87
C THR A 61 -31.80 -12.86 -2.45
N SER A 62 -30.88 -12.83 -3.42
CA SER A 62 -29.56 -12.26 -3.22
C SER A 62 -29.54 -10.86 -3.83
N GLN A 63 -29.19 -9.86 -3.02
CA GLN A 63 -28.93 -8.50 -3.52
C GLN A 63 -27.44 -8.22 -3.36
N SER A 64 -26.75 -8.00 -4.48
CA SER A 64 -25.37 -7.52 -4.50
C SER A 64 -25.36 -6.10 -5.05
N ILE A 65 -24.85 -5.16 -4.26
CA ILE A 65 -24.76 -3.75 -4.61
C ILE A 65 -23.29 -3.35 -4.57
N THR A 66 -22.79 -2.92 -5.73
CA THR A 66 -21.46 -2.30 -5.84
C THR A 66 -21.63 -0.79 -5.92
N PHE A 67 -20.96 -0.07 -5.04
CA PHE A 67 -21.01 1.39 -5.04
C PHE A 67 -20.05 1.99 -6.06
N PRO A 68 -20.35 3.21 -6.56
CA PRO A 68 -19.41 3.96 -7.39
C PRO A 68 -18.09 4.15 -6.65
N THR A 69 -17.00 3.95 -7.38
CA THR A 69 -15.66 4.09 -6.81
C THR A 69 -15.36 5.55 -6.45
N GLN A 70 -14.61 5.76 -5.37
CA GLN A 70 -14.26 7.11 -4.91
C GLN A 70 -12.74 7.30 -4.88
N ASN A 71 -12.28 8.42 -5.42
CA ASN A 71 -10.88 8.83 -5.35
C ASN A 71 -10.70 9.85 -4.22
N LYS A 72 -9.71 9.63 -3.35
CA LYS A 72 -9.41 10.46 -2.17
C LYS A 72 -7.91 10.63 -1.98
N GLY A 73 -7.53 11.64 -1.19
CA GLY A 73 -6.17 11.75 -0.70
C GLY A 73 -5.87 10.64 0.29
N ALA A 74 -4.66 10.10 0.21
CA ALA A 74 -4.17 9.04 1.09
C ALA A 74 -2.84 9.44 1.72
N ALA A 75 -2.59 8.95 2.92
CA ALA A 75 -1.33 9.14 3.63
C ALA A 75 -1.01 7.92 4.48
N SER A 76 0.28 7.69 4.71
CA SER A 76 0.75 6.71 5.67
C SER A 76 1.97 7.19 6.41
N VAL A 77 2.08 6.76 7.66
CA VAL A 77 3.30 6.89 8.46
C VAL A 77 3.66 5.53 9.02
N SER A 78 4.96 5.23 9.03
CA SER A 78 5.48 3.95 9.50
C SER A 78 6.67 4.17 10.39
N MET A 79 6.78 3.35 11.43
CA MET A 79 7.99 3.21 12.24
C MET A 79 8.26 1.73 12.47
N GLY A 80 9.52 1.34 12.47
CA GLY A 80 9.86 -0.07 12.59
C GLY A 80 11.33 -0.33 12.70
N TYR A 81 11.68 -1.60 12.56
CA TYR A 81 13.06 -2.06 12.53
C TYR A 81 13.27 -2.95 11.31
N GLN A 82 14.40 -2.76 10.63
CA GLN A 82 14.82 -3.61 9.52
C GLN A 82 16.15 -4.29 9.82
N TRP A 83 16.25 -5.55 9.46
CA TRP A 83 17.47 -6.36 9.47
C TRP A 83 17.94 -6.54 8.03
N GLY A 84 19.12 -6.01 7.73
CA GLY A 84 19.80 -6.17 6.45
C GLY A 84 20.71 -7.40 6.44
N PHE A 85 20.64 -8.18 5.36
CA PHE A 85 21.47 -9.36 5.13
C PHE A 85 22.19 -9.22 3.78
N GLY A 86 23.52 -9.31 3.82
CA GLY A 86 24.36 -9.38 2.62
C GLY A 86 25.50 -8.36 2.58
N GLN A 87 26.40 -8.53 1.61
CA GLN A 87 27.52 -7.63 1.34
C GLN A 87 27.25 -6.85 0.05
N SER A 88 27.49 -5.53 0.10
CA SER A 88 27.27 -4.53 -0.97
C SER A 88 27.75 -4.87 -2.39
N ASN A 89 28.67 -5.83 -2.55
CA ASN A 89 29.31 -6.18 -3.82
C ASN A 89 28.72 -7.40 -4.53
N THR A 90 27.65 -8.00 -4.00
CA THR A 90 26.95 -9.12 -4.65
C THR A 90 25.51 -8.75 -4.92
N TRP A 91 25.07 -8.97 -6.17
CA TRP A 91 23.66 -8.97 -6.52
C TRP A 91 22.96 -9.96 -5.56
N LYS A 92 21.85 -9.55 -4.91
CA LYS A 92 21.07 -10.29 -3.85
C LYS A 92 21.29 -9.85 -2.40
N ASN A 93 21.30 -8.54 -2.13
CA ASN A 93 21.14 -8.06 -0.77
C ASN A 93 19.65 -8.06 -0.40
N ILE A 94 19.29 -8.78 0.68
CA ILE A 94 17.92 -8.95 1.16
C ILE A 94 17.82 -8.28 2.52
N TYR A 95 16.68 -7.68 2.82
CA TYR A 95 16.36 -7.25 4.17
C TYR A 95 14.96 -7.71 4.54
N THR A 96 14.72 -7.85 5.84
CA THR A 96 13.40 -8.11 6.40
C THR A 96 13.14 -7.12 7.52
N GLY A 97 11.89 -6.92 7.88
CA GLY A 97 11.58 -6.03 8.99
C GLY A 97 10.15 -6.13 9.45
N VAL A 98 9.89 -5.42 10.54
CA VAL A 98 8.57 -5.26 11.12
C VAL A 98 8.30 -3.77 11.35
N SER A 99 7.04 -3.38 11.23
CA SER A 99 6.64 -1.98 11.39
C SER A 99 5.25 -1.83 11.97
N LEU A 100 5.09 -0.75 12.72
CA LEU A 100 3.81 -0.17 13.09
C LEU A 100 3.48 0.91 12.06
N ASN A 101 2.30 0.82 11.48
CA ASN A 101 1.86 1.74 10.43
C ASN A 101 0.53 2.36 10.83
N TYR A 102 0.34 3.61 10.45
CA TYR A 102 -0.95 4.26 10.48
C TYR A 102 -1.30 4.71 9.07
N TYR A 103 -2.49 4.33 8.61
CA TYR A 103 -3.00 4.66 7.30
C TYR A 103 -4.19 5.59 7.39
N TYR A 104 -4.27 6.47 6.41
CA TYR A 104 -5.43 7.30 6.10
C TYR A 104 -5.72 7.15 4.61
N PHE A 105 -6.93 6.72 4.25
CA PHE A 105 -7.36 6.53 2.86
C PHE A 105 -8.52 7.45 2.47
N GLY A 106 -8.84 8.45 3.30
CA GLY A 106 -9.95 9.36 3.05
C GLY A 106 -11.30 8.74 3.39
N LYS A 107 -12.37 9.30 2.82
CA LYS A 107 -13.75 8.84 3.05
C LYS A 107 -14.20 7.89 1.96
N ALA A 108 -14.90 6.83 2.35
CA ALA A 108 -15.62 5.93 1.44
C ALA A 108 -17.11 5.91 1.78
N ILE A 109 -17.90 5.35 0.87
CA ILE A 109 -19.32 5.09 1.14
C ILE A 109 -19.39 3.97 2.19
N ASP A 110 -20.15 4.20 3.25
CA ASP A 110 -20.39 3.20 4.27
C ASP A 110 -21.53 2.27 3.79
N PRO A 111 -21.23 0.99 3.46
CA PRO A 111 -22.25 0.06 3.01
C PRO A 111 -23.23 -0.34 4.12
N ASN A 112 -22.86 -0.19 5.40
CA ASN A 112 -23.68 -0.57 6.56
C ASN A 112 -24.59 0.56 7.04
N ALA A 113 -24.16 1.82 6.87
CA ALA A 113 -24.96 2.99 7.23
C ALA A 113 -25.80 3.55 6.08
N SER A 114 -25.50 3.15 4.83
CA SER A 114 -26.30 3.52 3.66
C SER A 114 -27.62 2.74 3.62
N ASN A 115 -28.70 3.40 3.18
CA ASN A 115 -30.03 2.78 3.09
C ASN A 115 -30.36 2.35 1.66
N TYR A 116 -30.99 1.18 1.54
CA TYR A 116 -31.37 0.58 0.26
C TYR A 116 -32.87 0.28 0.24
N SER A 117 -33.49 0.52 -0.92
CA SER A 117 -34.89 0.13 -1.17
C SER A 117 -35.04 -0.25 -2.64
N ASN A 118 -35.67 -1.39 -2.91
CA ASN A 118 -35.94 -1.87 -4.27
C ASN A 118 -34.73 -1.87 -5.21
N GLY A 119 -33.54 -2.26 -4.72
CA GLY A 119 -32.31 -2.30 -5.52
C GLY A 119 -31.70 -0.94 -5.85
N GLN A 120 -32.16 0.15 -5.22
CA GLN A 120 -31.57 1.48 -5.34
C GLN A 120 -31.08 2.02 -3.99
N VAL A 121 -30.00 2.81 -4.05
CA VAL A 121 -29.45 3.54 -2.91
C VAL A 121 -30.31 4.76 -2.64
N VAL A 122 -31.02 4.78 -1.51
CA VAL A 122 -31.93 5.87 -1.11
C VAL A 122 -31.19 6.92 -0.28
N LYS A 123 -30.14 6.51 0.45
CA LYS A 123 -29.31 7.38 1.26
C LYS A 123 -27.88 6.87 1.25
N THR A 124 -26.92 7.74 0.91
CA THR A 124 -25.49 7.43 0.93
C THR A 124 -24.87 8.04 2.17
N GLU A 125 -24.38 7.18 3.06
CA GLU A 125 -23.57 7.59 4.21
C GLU A 125 -22.08 7.40 3.91
N TYR A 126 -21.25 8.15 4.61
CA TYR A 126 -19.80 8.13 4.40
C TYR A 126 -19.08 7.85 5.71
N THR A 127 -18.02 7.06 5.61
CA THR A 127 -17.17 6.68 6.72
C THR A 127 -15.71 7.02 6.43
N GLN A 128 -14.95 7.32 7.47
CA GLN A 128 -13.55 7.65 7.38
C GLN A 128 -12.72 6.36 7.41
N LEU A 129 -11.90 6.16 6.39
CA LEU A 129 -11.01 5.00 6.31
C LEU A 129 -9.64 5.37 6.87
N ASN A 130 -9.36 4.88 8.06
CA ASN A 130 -8.08 5.00 8.73
C ASN A 130 -7.89 3.84 9.71
N GLY A 131 -6.64 3.54 10.05
CA GLY A 131 -6.36 2.41 10.94
C GLY A 131 -4.90 2.23 11.24
N GLY A 132 -4.62 1.52 12.32
CA GLY A 132 -3.28 1.12 12.74
C GLY A 132 -3.03 -0.35 12.41
N THR A 133 -1.87 -0.67 11.84
CA THR A 133 -1.47 -2.05 11.51
C THR A 133 -0.09 -2.41 12.05
N VAL A 134 0.11 -3.71 12.22
CA VAL A 134 1.44 -4.31 12.33
C VAL A 134 1.73 -5.02 11.01
N GLU A 135 2.87 -4.71 10.41
CA GLU A 135 3.31 -5.28 9.13
C GLU A 135 4.68 -5.92 9.24
N GLY A 136 4.80 -7.13 8.70
CA GLY A 136 6.08 -7.72 8.33
C GLY A 136 6.38 -7.43 6.86
N PHE A 137 7.64 -7.22 6.53
CA PHE A 137 8.05 -6.98 5.15
C PHE A 137 9.38 -7.65 4.81
N VAL A 138 9.56 -7.97 3.54
CA VAL A 138 10.81 -8.46 2.95
C VAL A 138 11.13 -7.58 1.75
N GLY A 139 12.36 -7.12 1.65
CA GLY A 139 12.85 -6.37 0.51
C GLY A 139 14.16 -6.91 -0.04
N MET A 140 14.44 -6.55 -1.28
CA MET A 140 15.66 -6.90 -1.98
C MET A 140 16.17 -5.74 -2.81
N TYR A 141 17.49 -5.59 -2.88
CA TYR A 141 18.13 -4.69 -3.82
C TYR A 141 18.22 -5.35 -5.20
N LEU A 142 17.55 -4.74 -6.17
CA LEU A 142 17.54 -5.20 -7.57
C LEU A 142 18.86 -4.85 -8.26
N SER A 143 19.28 -3.60 -8.08
CA SER A 143 20.56 -3.04 -8.51
C SER A 143 20.81 -1.82 -7.65
N SER A 144 21.66 -1.93 -6.62
CA SER A 144 21.95 -0.80 -5.72
C SER A 144 22.21 0.47 -6.55
N PRO A 145 21.52 1.59 -6.26
CA PRO A 145 20.72 1.89 -5.05
C PRO A 145 19.20 1.58 -5.12
N LEU A 146 18.74 0.83 -6.12
CA LEU A 146 17.33 0.46 -6.30
C LEU A 146 16.94 -0.80 -5.52
N SER A 147 15.85 -0.72 -4.76
CA SER A 147 15.26 -1.86 -4.04
C SER A 147 13.75 -2.00 -4.27
N ALA A 148 13.27 -3.22 -4.05
CA ALA A 148 11.85 -3.57 -4.05
C ALA A 148 11.50 -4.24 -2.71
N GLU A 149 10.32 -3.93 -2.17
CA GLU A 149 9.82 -4.42 -0.88
C GLU A 149 8.38 -4.92 -1.03
N LEU A 150 8.09 -6.05 -0.40
CA LEU A 150 6.77 -6.63 -0.22
C LEU A 150 6.45 -6.66 1.27
N GLY A 151 5.29 -6.13 1.65
CA GLY A 151 4.81 -6.08 3.02
C GLY A 151 3.42 -6.65 3.15
N LEU A 152 3.18 -7.37 4.24
CA LEU A 152 1.87 -7.88 4.63
C LEU A 152 1.61 -7.50 6.08
N GLY A 153 0.38 -7.10 6.37
CA GLY A 153 -0.02 -6.84 7.75
C GLY A 153 -1.50 -6.82 7.97
N GLY A 154 -1.82 -6.69 9.24
CA GLY A 154 -3.19 -6.58 9.71
C GLY A 154 -3.28 -5.70 10.94
N GLY A 155 -4.48 -5.22 11.22
CA GLY A 155 -4.73 -4.39 12.38
C GLY A 155 -6.18 -4.02 12.54
N ALA A 156 -6.40 -2.94 13.27
CA ALA A 156 -7.72 -2.43 13.57
C ALA A 156 -8.00 -1.19 12.73
N ALA A 157 -9.16 -1.20 12.07
CA ALA A 157 -9.70 0.02 11.48
C ALA A 157 -10.30 0.90 12.57
N ALA A 158 -10.28 2.21 12.36
CA ALA A 158 -10.99 3.17 13.20
C ALA A 158 -12.51 3.06 12.99
N ASP A 159 -13.28 3.57 13.95
CA ASP A 159 -14.71 3.89 13.79
C ASP A 159 -15.61 2.73 13.30
N GLY A 160 -15.58 1.59 14.00
CA GLY A 160 -16.57 0.50 13.80
C GLY A 160 -16.42 -0.29 12.49
N GLN A 161 -15.39 0.00 11.70
CA GLN A 161 -15.07 -0.63 10.42
C GLN A 161 -14.47 -2.05 10.54
N GLY A 162 -14.13 -2.47 11.76
CA GLY A 162 -13.64 -3.81 12.08
C GLY A 162 -12.15 -4.02 11.81
N ALA A 163 -11.80 -5.11 11.13
CA ALA A 163 -10.43 -5.50 10.84
C ALA A 163 -9.92 -4.84 9.56
N LEU A 164 -8.62 -4.51 9.57
CA LEU A 164 -7.88 -3.97 8.43
C LEU A 164 -6.82 -4.98 7.98
N GLY A 165 -6.83 -5.37 6.71
CA GLY A 165 -5.75 -6.13 6.07
C GLY A 165 -4.98 -5.26 5.08
N ILE A 166 -3.65 -5.40 5.01
CA ILE A 166 -2.76 -4.59 4.14
C ILE A 166 -1.78 -5.46 3.36
N PHE A 167 -1.79 -5.29 2.04
CA PHE A 167 -0.72 -5.70 1.13
C PHE A 167 -0.01 -4.45 0.66
N LYS A 168 1.32 -4.46 0.68
CA LYS A 168 2.15 -3.35 0.25
C LYS A 168 3.21 -3.83 -0.71
N PHE A 169 3.34 -3.15 -1.84
CA PHE A 169 4.49 -3.25 -2.73
C PHE A 169 5.17 -1.88 -2.78
N LYS A 170 6.50 -1.85 -2.67
CA LYS A 170 7.27 -0.61 -2.65
C LYS A 170 8.51 -0.74 -3.53
N LEU A 171 8.78 0.31 -4.29
CA LEU A 171 10.02 0.52 -5.03
C LEU A 171 10.73 1.73 -4.42
N ALA A 172 11.98 1.55 -3.97
CA ALA A 172 12.75 2.59 -3.31
C ALA A 172 14.10 2.83 -3.99
N TYR A 173 14.54 4.07 -3.96
CA TYR A 173 15.85 4.51 -4.44
C TYR A 173 16.59 5.20 -3.29
N ASP A 174 17.76 4.67 -2.92
CA ASP A 174 18.58 5.24 -1.87
C ASP A 174 19.35 6.47 -2.40
N ILE A 175 19.06 7.64 -1.83
CA ILE A 175 19.75 8.89 -2.17
C ILE A 175 21.07 8.98 -1.40
N THR A 176 21.06 8.59 -0.13
CA THR A 176 22.25 8.45 0.72
C THR A 176 22.13 7.16 1.54
N PRO A 177 23.22 6.66 2.17
CA PRO A 177 23.09 5.64 3.19
C PRO A 177 22.06 6.07 4.24
N GLY A 178 21.02 5.25 4.42
CA GLY A 178 19.95 5.51 5.36
C GLY A 178 18.82 6.43 4.88
N PHE A 179 18.92 7.13 3.74
CA PHE A 179 17.82 7.96 3.23
C PHE A 179 17.38 7.53 1.84
N SER A 180 16.08 7.24 1.70
CA SER A 180 15.50 6.73 0.46
C SER A 180 14.23 7.50 0.11
N VAL A 181 14.01 7.72 -1.19
CA VAL A 181 12.69 8.05 -1.74
C VAL A 181 12.04 6.78 -2.25
N PHE A 182 10.72 6.69 -2.20
CA PHE A 182 10.01 5.52 -2.68
C PHE A 182 8.66 5.85 -3.30
N ALA A 183 8.21 4.94 -4.17
CA ALA A 183 6.83 4.81 -4.59
C ALA A 183 6.29 3.49 -4.03
N GLN A 184 5.04 3.49 -3.58
CA GLN A 184 4.40 2.29 -3.06
C GLN A 184 2.96 2.17 -3.55
N TYR A 185 2.55 0.93 -3.78
CA TYR A 185 1.18 0.51 -3.98
C TYR A 185 0.72 -0.22 -2.72
N ILE A 186 -0.46 0.12 -2.23
CA ILE A 186 -1.11 -0.49 -1.08
C ILE A 186 -2.47 -0.99 -1.52
N SER A 187 -2.75 -2.27 -1.29
CA SER A 187 -4.10 -2.82 -1.36
C SER A 187 -4.57 -3.12 0.07
N ALA A 188 -5.71 -2.54 0.44
CA ALA A 188 -6.28 -2.68 1.77
C ALA A 188 -7.72 -3.21 1.72
N GLY A 189 -8.10 -3.96 2.76
CA GLY A 189 -9.47 -4.41 2.97
C GLY A 189 -9.97 -4.07 4.36
N PHE A 190 -11.17 -3.50 4.44
CA PHE A 190 -11.91 -3.21 5.66
C PHE A 190 -13.12 -4.15 5.74
N THR A 191 -13.23 -4.89 6.85
CA THR A 191 -14.30 -5.87 7.07
C THR A 191 -14.76 -5.86 8.53
N THR A 192 -16.07 -5.94 8.74
CA THR A 192 -16.66 -6.05 10.08
C THR A 192 -16.50 -7.44 10.70
N PHE A 193 -16.17 -8.48 9.91
CA PHE A 193 -16.02 -9.86 10.38
C PHE A 193 -14.73 -10.50 9.90
N GLY A 194 -13.84 -10.83 10.84
CA GLY A 194 -12.71 -11.73 10.64
C GLY A 194 -11.60 -11.22 9.74
N PHE A 195 -10.40 -11.79 9.91
CA PHE A 195 -9.27 -11.54 9.01
C PHE A 195 -9.58 -12.13 7.62
N VAL A 196 -9.82 -11.27 6.63
CA VAL A 196 -9.98 -11.69 5.23
C VAL A 196 -8.60 -11.65 4.57
N PRO A 197 -8.02 -12.81 4.20
CA PRO A 197 -6.75 -12.85 3.52
C PRO A 197 -6.88 -12.25 2.11
N PHE A 198 -5.77 -11.68 1.65
CA PHE A 198 -5.59 -11.03 0.35
C PHE A 198 -6.25 -11.77 -0.81
N GLY A 199 -7.01 -11.01 -1.61
CA GLY A 199 -7.78 -11.53 -2.73
C GLY A 199 -9.25 -11.68 -2.36
N PHE A 200 -10.10 -10.96 -3.08
CA PHE A 200 -11.55 -11.02 -3.00
C PHE A 200 -12.05 -12.43 -3.33
N ALA A 201 -12.14 -13.29 -2.33
CA ALA A 201 -12.75 -14.60 -2.46
C ALA A 201 -13.74 -14.81 -1.33
N ASN A 202 -14.97 -14.31 -1.54
CA ASN A 202 -16.23 -14.88 -1.06
C ASN A 202 -16.22 -15.53 0.34
N ALA A 203 -15.62 -14.88 1.33
CA ALA A 203 -15.99 -15.13 2.71
C ALA A 203 -17.35 -14.47 2.93
N VAL A 204 -18.20 -15.07 3.75
CA VAL A 204 -19.55 -14.59 4.10
C VAL A 204 -19.43 -13.25 4.83
N VAL A 205 -19.21 -12.17 4.07
CA VAL A 205 -19.13 -10.80 4.59
C VAL A 205 -20.26 -10.03 3.94
N ASN A 206 -21.26 -9.65 4.74
CA ASN A 206 -22.43 -8.92 4.24
C ASN A 206 -22.05 -7.54 3.67
N SER A 207 -20.87 -7.02 4.00
CA SER A 207 -20.35 -5.76 3.46
C SER A 207 -18.85 -5.61 3.65
N GLY A 208 -18.21 -4.85 2.77
CA GLY A 208 -16.78 -4.56 2.89
C GLY A 208 -16.37 -3.35 2.06
N ILE A 209 -15.18 -2.85 2.35
CA ILE A 209 -14.56 -1.75 1.60
C ILE A 209 -13.16 -2.15 1.20
N SER A 210 -12.88 -2.10 -0.09
CA SER A 210 -11.53 -2.24 -0.63
C SER A 210 -10.92 -0.90 -0.94
N VAL A 211 -9.59 -0.84 -0.83
CA VAL A 211 -8.80 0.33 -1.16
C VAL A 211 -7.61 -0.09 -1.99
N ASP A 212 -7.39 0.61 -3.10
CA ASP A 212 -6.14 0.60 -3.83
C ASP A 212 -5.52 1.99 -3.74
N SER A 213 -4.29 2.08 -3.23
CA SER A 213 -3.62 3.35 -2.99
C SER A 213 -2.23 3.38 -3.57
N GLU A 214 -1.93 4.47 -4.27
CA GLU A 214 -0.61 4.77 -4.81
C GLU A 214 -0.05 5.97 -4.05
N GLN A 215 1.15 5.82 -3.49
CA GLN A 215 1.76 6.84 -2.64
C GLN A 215 3.24 7.00 -2.98
N VAL A 216 3.74 8.21 -2.81
CA VAL A 216 5.17 8.52 -2.84
C VAL A 216 5.61 9.03 -1.48
N GLY A 217 6.83 8.71 -1.10
CA GLY A 217 7.29 9.00 0.25
C GLY A 217 8.79 8.97 0.43
N ILE A 218 9.17 9.18 1.68
CA ILE A 218 10.56 9.17 2.14
C ILE A 218 10.72 8.19 3.30
N ARG A 219 11.87 7.53 3.36
CA ARG A 219 12.28 6.66 4.47
C ARG A 219 13.64 7.11 4.98
N TYR A 220 13.80 7.11 6.29
CA TYR A 220 15.08 7.27 6.96
C TYR A 220 15.36 6.07 7.86
N VAL A 221 16.57 5.51 7.80
CA VAL A 221 17.06 4.40 8.63
C VAL A 221 18.23 4.92 9.48
N PHE A 222 18.13 4.72 10.79
CA PHE A 222 19.10 5.17 11.80
C PHE A 222 20.22 4.14 12.02
#